data_AF-A0A978UVV8-F1
#
_entry.id   AF-A0A978UVV8-F1
#
_cell.length_a   1.000
_cell.length_b   1.000
_cell.length_c   1.000
_cell.angle_alpha   90.00
_cell.angle_beta   90.00
_cell.angle_gamma   90.00
#
_symmetry.space_group_name_H-M   'P 1'
#
loop_
_entity.id
_entity.type
_entity.pdbx_description
1 polymer ?
#
loop_
_entity_poly.entity_id
_entity_poly.type
_entity_poly.pdbx_seq_one_letter_code
_entity_poly.pdbx_strand_id
1 'polypeptide(L)' 'MASSGLDFTKDDENLNFQPFMHWKDRFIFCTKAIYKAQAETGEIKGHYLNAITGRFTTNTSLAQYC' A
#
# COMPACT_ATOMS: atom_id res chain seq x y z
N MET A 1 -0.83 -7.37 -10.95
CA MET A 1 -2.25 -7.36 -10.57
C MET A 1 -2.90 -6.01 -10.82
N ALA A 2 -2.33 -4.87 -10.40
CA ALA A 2 -2.91 -3.55 -10.73
C ALA A 2 -2.99 -3.26 -12.25
N SER A 3 -2.04 -3.77 -13.03
CA SER A 3 -2.00 -3.63 -14.50
C SER A 3 -2.95 -4.57 -15.27
N SER A 4 -3.60 -5.53 -14.61
CA SER A 4 -4.50 -6.50 -15.26
C SER A 4 -5.97 -6.08 -15.19
N GLY A 5 -6.26 -4.78 -15.09
CA GLY A 5 -7.62 -4.23 -15.13
C GLY A 5 -8.34 -4.11 -13.78
N LEU A 6 -7.68 -4.40 -12.65
CA LEU A 6 -8.28 -4.26 -11.32
C LEU A 6 -8.10 -2.82 -10.80
N ASP A 7 -9.17 -2.14 -10.42
CA ASP A 7 -9.12 -0.74 -9.96
C ASP A 7 -8.48 -0.56 -8.59
N PHE A 8 -8.78 -1.47 -7.66
CA PHE A 8 -8.29 -1.40 -6.29
C PHE A 8 -7.79 -2.76 -5.81
N THR A 9 -6.65 -2.74 -5.12
CA THR A 9 -6.12 -3.89 -4.38
C THR A 9 -6.12 -3.60 -2.88
N LYS A 10 -6.00 -4.62 -2.03
CA LYS A 10 -5.93 -4.43 -0.58
C LYS A 10 -4.93 -5.38 0.04
N ASP A 11 -4.41 -5.01 1.19
CA ASP A 11 -3.66 -5.92 2.05
C ASP A 11 -4.57 -7.01 2.64
N ASP A 12 -3.96 -8.14 2.96
CA ASP A 12 -4.59 -9.19 3.75
C ASP A 12 -4.74 -8.75 5.21
N GLU A 13 -5.86 -9.10 5.85
CA GLU A 13 -6.20 -8.66 7.22
C GLU A 13 -5.17 -9.11 8.28
N ASN A 14 -4.43 -10.18 8.01
CA ASN A 14 -3.41 -10.71 8.91
C ASN A 14 -2.03 -10.05 8.72
N LEU A 15 -1.90 -9.11 7.77
CA LEU A 15 -0.64 -8.48 7.39
C LEU A 15 -0.33 -7.23 8.24
N ASN A 16 -0.04 -7.45 9.52
CA ASN A 16 0.16 -6.38 10.50
C ASN A 16 1.62 -6.21 10.98
N PHE A 17 2.28 -7.27 11.47
CA PHE A 17 3.65 -7.17 12.02
C PHE A 17 4.43 -8.46 11.86
N GLN A 18 4.69 -8.85 10.62
CA GLN A 18 5.56 -9.98 10.36
C GLN A 18 7.02 -9.50 10.23
N PRO A 19 8.01 -10.19 10.84
CA PRO A 19 9.41 -9.76 10.82
C PRO A 19 10.03 -9.77 9.42
N PHE A 20 9.36 -10.41 8.44
CA PHE A 20 9.81 -10.46 7.06
C PHE A 20 9.30 -9.29 6.19
N MET A 21 8.36 -8.46 6.66
CA MET A 21 7.78 -7.41 5.82
C MET A 21 7.42 -6.15 6.63
N HIS A 22 8.30 -5.16 6.59
CA HIS A 22 8.05 -3.86 7.20
C HIS A 22 7.03 -3.06 6.37
N TRP A 23 6.24 -2.25 7.06
CA TRP A 23 5.19 -1.43 6.45
C TRP A 23 5.73 -0.39 5.47
N LYS A 24 6.95 0.13 5.70
CA LYS A 24 7.59 1.09 4.80
C LYS A 24 7.90 0.46 3.44
N ASP A 25 8.42 -0.76 3.45
CA ASP A 25 8.76 -1.48 2.22
C ASP A 25 7.49 -1.81 1.42
N ARG A 26 6.41 -2.19 2.11
CA ARG A 26 5.08 -2.40 1.52
C ARG A 26 4.54 -1.13 0.88
N PHE A 27 4.60 0.01 1.58
CA PHE A 27 4.16 1.29 1.05
C PHE A 27 4.91 1.65 -0.23
N ILE A 28 6.25 1.59 -0.22
CA ILE A 28 7.07 1.93 -1.39
C ILE A 28 6.77 0.99 -2.56
N PHE A 29 6.61 -0.30 -2.30
CA PHE A 29 6.32 -1.29 -3.34
C PHE A 29 4.93 -1.07 -3.96
N CYS A 30 3.90 -0.93 -3.14
CA CYS A 30 2.52 -0.71 -3.61
C CYS A 30 2.39 0.60 -4.38
N THR A 31 2.98 1.69 -3.88
CA THR A 31 2.96 3.00 -4.55
C THR A 31 3.63 2.95 -5.92
N LYS A 32 4.79 2.29 -6.05
CA LYS A 32 5.45 2.09 -7.36
C LYS A 32 4.58 1.29 -8.33
N ALA A 33 3.90 0.25 -7.83
CA ALA A 33 3.03 -0.58 -8.65
C ALA A 33 1.77 0.18 -9.11
N ILE A 34 1.19 1.03 -8.25
CA ILE A 34 0.06 1.90 -8.60
C ILE A 34 0.47 2.87 -9.69
N TYR A 35 1.55 3.64 -9.49
CA TYR A 35 1.99 4.62 -10.49
C TYR A 35 2.29 4.00 -11.84
N LYS A 36 2.91 2.81 -11.86
CA LYS A 36 3.15 2.06 -13.09
C LYS A 36 1.83 1.66 -13.77
N ALA A 37 0.87 1.11 -13.03
CA ALA A 37 -0.42 0.72 -13.58
C ALA A 37 -1.23 1.92 -14.09
N GLN A 38 -1.23 3.05 -13.36
CA GLN A 38 -1.87 4.28 -13.80
C GLN A 38 -1.23 4.84 -15.08
N ALA A 39 0.10 4.75 -15.21
CA ALA A 39 0.81 5.17 -16.42
C ALA A 39 0.53 4.26 -17.62
N GLU A 40 0.36 2.95 -17.40
CA GLU A 40 0.07 1.96 -18.45
C GLU A 40 -1.39 2.00 -18.92
N THR A 41 -2.35 2.24 -18.03
CA THR A 41 -3.78 2.17 -18.37
C THR A 41 -4.45 3.54 -18.49
N GLY A 42 -3.87 4.60 -17.93
CA GLY A 42 -4.49 5.93 -17.84
C GLY A 42 -5.65 6.02 -16.84
N GLU A 43 -5.93 4.95 -16.10
CA GLU A 43 -7.02 4.87 -15.14
C GLU A 43 -6.53 5.17 -13.71
N ILE A 44 -7.41 5.67 -12.85
CA ILE A 44 -7.10 5.84 -11.43
C ILE A 44 -7.04 4.46 -10.77
N LYS A 45 -5.94 4.15 -10.08
CA LYS A 45 -5.71 2.88 -9.37
C LYS A 45 -5.32 3.15 -7.93
N GLY A 46 -5.64 2.23 -7.02
CA GLY A 46 -5.30 2.37 -5.59
C GLY A 46 -5.02 1.06 -4.88
N HIS A 47 -4.42 1.15 -3.70
CA HIS A 47 -4.21 0.01 -2.80
C HIS A 47 -4.59 0.38 -1.36
N TYR A 48 -5.49 -0.38 -0.75
CA TYR A 48 -5.85 -0.23 0.65
C TYR A 48 -4.77 -0.85 1.53
N LEU A 49 -3.97 0.02 2.15
CA LEU A 49 -2.91 -0.38 3.08
C LEU A 49 -3.45 -0.54 4.50
N ASN A 50 -3.08 -1.63 5.17
CA ASN A 50 -3.42 -1.82 6.59
C ASN A 50 -2.60 -0.87 7.48
N ALA A 51 -3.30 0.12 8.06
CA ALA A 51 -2.72 1.14 8.95
C ALA A 51 -2.37 0.63 10.36
N ILE A 52 -2.66 -0.62 10.69
CA ILE A 52 -2.34 -1.26 11.98
C ILE A 52 -0.86 -1.73 11.98
N THR A 53 0.03 -0.84 11.58
CA THR A 53 1.46 -1.10 11.33
C THR A 53 2.35 -0.09 12.04
N GLY A 54 2.00 0.25 13.28
CA GLY A 54 2.94 0.87 14.21
C GLY A 54 2.16 1.40 15.41
N ARG A 55 2.68 1.18 16.61
CA ARG A 55 2.22 1.87 17.83
C ARG A 55 1.97 3.33 17.46
N PHE A 56 0.73 3.80 17.61
CA PHE A 56 0.33 5.17 17.26
C PHE A 56 1.13 6.16 18.10
N THR A 57 2.30 6.56 17.62
CA THR A 57 2.98 7.78 18.05
C THR A 57 2.76 8.79 16.95
N THR A 58 2.43 10.01 17.35
CA THR A 58 1.83 11.08 16.54
C THR A 58 2.61 11.51 15.29
N ASN A 59 3.81 10.95 15.06
CA ASN A 59 4.74 11.37 14.00
C ASN A 59 5.24 10.24 13.07
N THR A 60 4.67 9.03 13.14
CA THR A 60 5.11 7.90 12.30
C THR A 60 3.96 7.07 11.71
N SER A 61 2.72 7.56 11.76
CA SER A 61 1.58 6.81 11.25
C SER A 61 1.58 6.82 9.73
N LEU A 62 1.25 5.67 9.12
CA LEU A 62 1.05 5.53 7.67
C LEU A 62 0.05 6.56 7.12
N ALA A 63 -0.89 6.99 7.97
CA ALA A 63 -1.86 8.05 7.68
C ALA A 63 -1.25 9.45 7.42
N GLN A 64 0.01 9.70 7.78
CA GLN A 64 0.72 10.93 7.40
C GLN A 64 1.37 10.84 6.01
N TYR A 65 1.53 9.63 5.48
CA TYR A 65 2.18 9.36 4.20
C TYR A 65 1.19 9.02 3.08
N CYS A 66 -0.08 8.75 3.40
CA CYS A 66 -1.20 8.58 2.48
C CYS A 66 -1.93 9.91 2.27
#